data_AF-A0A2V8URR8-F1
#
_entry.id   AF-A0A2V8URR8-F1
#
_cell.length_a   1.000
_cell.length_b   1.000
_cell.length_c   1.000
_cell.angle_alpha   90.00
_cell.angle_beta   90.00
_cell.angle_gamma   90.00
#
_symmetry.space_group_name_H-M   'P 1'
#
loop_
_entity.id
_entity.type
_entity.pdbx_description
1 polymer ?
#
loop_
_entity_poly.entity_id
_entity_poly.type
_entity_poly.pdbx_seq_one_letter_code
_entity_poly.pdbx_strand_id
1 'polypeptide(L)'
;MKSSMTLLAFFPEAVPVARASEYPRQFTPHAGYLDVMVGAYKNFRTRGGSSVAILILLLILAIMAPPASAQVTSVVKVLATPNPVVLSPVTFTAGVNWTAAAAPTGTITITDTVMCAGASTPTEASLGTITLGSATSATPGAGTLVVSTFPCVGSNLIVAIYSGDSNYSPGASQPLLETVLEQFTATTATLSSSQNPSAVGQSVRFTAQLQFSLTNKTYPTGTVTFKDTSTGNVLGTADVQTSGGGLEKVTLASITTSSLAGGSHAVQATYSGNNLYAPSTSQILNQVLSGASSEPPAIQKDGLVTANQFGKFTSIAPGTWIEIYGSNLAANTRSWAGADFHGVNAPVSLDGTSLTIGGQPAFIDYISPGQVNAQVPSNVAPGSQQVIVTTAAGTSTAYSVTVNQRQPGLLAPGSFAVGGKQYVAALFPDRAYVLPPGAVSGINSRRAKPGDIISVYGIGFGTVTPDIPAGQIVQQRNTLSASMQVSFGDTSAELRYSGLAPQYIGLYQFNVVVPHVAASDAVPLTFTLGGVSGTQTLYIAVEN
;
A
#
# COMPACT_ATOMS: atom_id res chain seq x y z
N MET A 1 22.08 8.07 6.77
CA MET A 1 23.18 7.12 7.05
C MET A 1 22.89 5.85 6.27
N LYS A 2 23.80 5.51 5.34
CA LYS A 2 23.58 4.46 4.33
C LYS A 2 23.62 3.06 4.93
N SER A 3 22.75 2.22 4.36
CA SER A 3 22.58 0.78 4.47
C SER A 3 23.88 -0.03 4.59
N SER A 4 23.83 -1.16 5.29
CA SER A 4 23.66 -2.47 4.63
C SER A 4 23.50 -3.60 5.63
N MET A 5 22.44 -4.37 5.41
CA MET A 5 22.09 -5.60 6.07
C MET A 5 22.85 -6.76 5.43
N THR A 6 23.26 -7.67 6.30
CA THR A 6 24.02 -8.91 6.13
C THR A 6 23.35 -9.90 5.17
N LEU A 7 24.14 -10.55 4.31
CA LEU A 7 23.76 -11.77 3.60
C LEU A 7 24.68 -12.93 3.99
N LEU A 8 24.06 -14.11 4.03
CA LEU A 8 24.40 -15.35 4.70
C LEU A 8 25.75 -16.00 4.37
N ALA A 9 26.19 -16.76 5.37
CA ALA A 9 27.33 -17.65 5.44
C ALA A 9 27.27 -18.86 4.48
N PHE A 10 28.46 -19.34 4.11
CA PHE A 10 28.73 -20.73 3.79
C PHE A 10 29.95 -21.17 4.62
N PHE A 11 29.72 -22.11 5.55
CA PHE A 11 30.76 -23.00 6.09
C PHE A 11 30.70 -24.33 5.33
N PRO A 12 31.77 -25.12 5.33
CA PRO A 12 31.74 -26.31 6.19
C PRO A 12 33.00 -26.51 7.05
N GLU A 13 32.79 -27.38 8.04
CA GLU A 13 33.62 -27.74 9.18
C GLU A 13 34.95 -28.45 8.88
N ALA A 14 35.74 -28.48 9.95
CA ALA A 14 37.10 -28.97 10.10
C ALA A 14 37.25 -30.51 10.10
N VAL A 15 38.48 -30.95 9.80
CA VAL A 15 39.13 -32.08 10.50
C VAL A 15 40.59 -31.68 10.82
N PRO A 16 41.12 -31.94 12.04
CA PRO A 16 42.39 -31.39 12.54
C PRO A 16 43.57 -32.40 12.52
N VAL A 17 44.72 -31.96 13.06
CA VAL A 17 45.96 -32.69 13.45
C VAL A 17 47.09 -32.57 12.40
N ALA A 18 48.35 -32.16 12.67
CA ALA A 18 49.16 -32.13 13.89
C ALA A 18 50.10 -30.90 13.96
N ARG A 19 50.46 -30.51 15.20
CA ARG A 19 51.63 -29.68 15.53
C ARG A 19 52.92 -30.47 15.34
N ALA A 20 53.90 -29.86 14.68
CA ALA A 20 55.35 -30.00 14.93
C ALA A 20 55.96 -28.64 14.55
N SER A 21 56.21 -27.75 15.51
CA SER A 21 57.50 -27.56 16.20
C SER A 21 58.67 -27.27 15.26
N GLU A 22 59.32 -26.13 15.54
CA GLU A 22 60.67 -25.72 15.15
C GLU A 22 60.80 -24.84 13.89
N TYR A 23 60.92 -23.53 14.16
CA TYR A 23 61.69 -22.60 13.34
C TYR A 23 63.13 -23.12 13.15
N PRO A 24 63.68 -23.03 11.92
CA PRO A 24 65.04 -22.57 11.77
C PRO A 24 65.07 -21.24 11.02
N ARG A 25 65.78 -20.33 11.67
CA ARG A 25 66.30 -19.02 11.27
C ARG A 25 66.28 -18.72 9.77
N GLN A 26 65.81 -17.52 9.46
CA GLN A 26 66.12 -16.77 8.25
C GLN A 26 67.60 -16.91 7.87
N PHE A 27 67.88 -17.46 6.70
CA PHE A 27 69.15 -17.25 6.01
C PHE A 27 69.02 -15.95 5.20
N THR A 28 69.44 -14.84 5.79
CA THR A 28 69.82 -13.64 5.03
C THR A 28 71.25 -13.88 4.53
N PRO A 29 71.52 -13.95 3.21
CA PRO A 29 72.90 -13.96 2.75
C PRO A 29 73.46 -12.54 2.91
N HIS A 30 74.31 -12.34 3.92
CA HIS A 30 75.18 -11.18 3.97
C HIS A 30 76.09 -11.19 2.72
N ALA A 31 76.23 -10.04 2.07
CA ALA A 31 76.96 -9.80 0.82
C ALA A 31 78.49 -10.13 0.85
N GLY A 32 79.00 -10.79 1.89
CA GLY A 32 80.40 -11.19 2.02
C GLY A 32 80.74 -12.60 1.51
N TYR A 33 79.75 -13.42 1.15
CA TYR A 33 80.00 -14.80 0.73
C TYR A 33 80.68 -14.91 -0.65
N LEU A 34 80.42 -13.94 -1.54
CA LEU A 34 81.02 -13.91 -2.87
C LEU A 34 82.52 -13.58 -2.83
N ASP A 35 82.95 -12.69 -1.92
CA ASP A 35 84.37 -12.31 -1.80
C ASP A 35 85.25 -13.41 -1.20
N VAL A 36 84.74 -14.19 -0.24
CA VAL A 36 85.45 -15.37 0.29
C VAL A 36 85.59 -16.44 -0.80
N MET A 37 84.57 -16.61 -1.65
CA MET A 37 84.56 -17.58 -2.75
C MET A 37 85.45 -17.16 -3.93
N VAL A 38 85.51 -15.87 -4.27
CA VAL A 38 86.43 -15.35 -5.30
C VAL A 38 87.89 -15.38 -4.81
N GLY A 39 88.11 -15.16 -3.51
CA GLY A 39 89.42 -15.33 -2.87
C GLY A 39 89.93 -16.78 -2.91
N ALA A 40 89.05 -17.75 -2.65
CA ALA A 40 89.36 -19.16 -2.78
C ALA A 40 89.63 -19.56 -4.25
N TYR A 41 88.88 -18.99 -5.21
CA TYR A 41 89.05 -19.24 -6.64
C TYR A 41 90.40 -18.70 -7.20
N LYS A 42 90.85 -17.52 -6.74
CA LYS A 42 92.15 -16.95 -7.14
C LYS A 42 93.34 -17.73 -6.56
N ASN A 43 93.25 -18.20 -5.31
CA ASN A 43 94.30 -19.03 -4.71
C ASN A 43 94.37 -20.44 -5.33
N PHE A 44 93.27 -20.97 -5.86
CA PHE A 44 93.26 -22.29 -6.50
C PHE A 44 93.80 -22.31 -7.94
N ARG A 45 93.70 -21.20 -8.67
CA ARG A 45 94.18 -21.11 -10.07
C ARG A 45 95.71 -21.12 -10.19
N THR A 46 96.43 -20.70 -9.14
CA THR A 46 97.90 -20.62 -9.14
C THR A 46 98.59 -21.91 -8.67
N ARG A 47 97.85 -22.91 -8.15
CA ARG A 47 98.39 -24.19 -7.66
C ARG A 47 97.80 -25.43 -8.33
N GLY A 48 97.41 -25.35 -9.62
CA GLY A 48 97.17 -26.54 -10.45
C GLY A 48 96.04 -27.49 -10.01
N GLY A 49 94.87 -26.95 -9.65
CA GLY A 49 93.72 -27.77 -9.27
C GLY A 49 93.08 -28.57 -10.43
N SER A 50 92.85 -29.87 -10.22
CA SER A 50 92.28 -30.84 -11.16
C SER A 50 90.80 -30.60 -11.53
N SER A 51 90.38 -31.02 -12.74
CA SER A 51 89.02 -30.95 -13.32
C SER A 51 87.86 -31.39 -12.41
N VAL A 52 88.16 -32.14 -11.35
CA VAL A 52 87.21 -32.57 -10.30
C VAL A 52 86.64 -31.38 -9.50
N ALA A 53 87.42 -30.32 -9.28
CA ALA A 53 86.97 -29.17 -8.49
C ALA A 53 85.95 -28.27 -9.24
N ILE A 54 86.09 -28.15 -10.57
CA ILE A 54 85.13 -27.44 -11.43
C ILE A 54 83.81 -28.21 -11.51
N LEU A 55 83.89 -29.55 -11.58
CA LEU A 55 82.71 -30.42 -11.57
C LEU A 55 81.96 -30.33 -10.23
N ILE A 56 82.67 -30.27 -9.10
CA ILE A 56 82.07 -30.08 -7.76
C ILE A 56 81.39 -28.71 -7.65
N LEU A 57 81.98 -27.63 -8.17
CA LEU A 57 81.37 -26.29 -8.14
C LEU A 57 80.11 -26.19 -9.01
N LEU A 58 80.12 -26.81 -10.20
CA LEU A 58 78.93 -26.92 -11.07
C LEU A 58 77.85 -27.82 -10.46
N LEU A 59 78.24 -28.89 -9.77
CA LEU A 59 77.32 -29.75 -9.02
C LEU A 59 76.69 -28.98 -7.85
N ILE A 60 77.46 -28.19 -7.11
CA ILE A 60 76.94 -27.33 -6.03
C ILE A 60 75.98 -26.27 -6.59
N LEU A 61 76.27 -25.64 -7.74
CA LEU A 61 75.34 -24.72 -8.39
C LEU A 61 74.04 -25.41 -8.86
N ALA A 62 74.12 -26.65 -9.33
CA ALA A 62 72.95 -27.45 -9.74
C ALA A 62 72.12 -27.96 -8.55
N ILE A 63 72.73 -28.19 -7.39
CA ILE A 63 72.05 -28.59 -6.14
C ILE A 63 71.44 -27.39 -5.41
N MET A 64 71.90 -26.16 -5.69
CA MET A 64 71.39 -24.92 -5.09
C MET A 64 70.25 -24.25 -5.86
N ALA A 65 69.84 -24.80 -7.02
CA ALA A 65 68.58 -24.39 -7.64
C ALA A 65 67.43 -24.86 -6.73
N PRO A 66 66.59 -23.96 -6.17
CA PRO A 66 65.46 -24.38 -5.36
C PRO A 66 64.58 -25.32 -6.21
N PRO A 67 64.09 -26.43 -5.64
CA PRO A 67 63.16 -27.29 -6.35
C PRO A 67 61.99 -26.44 -6.83
N ALA A 68 61.61 -26.55 -8.10
CA ALA A 68 60.40 -25.90 -8.61
C ALA A 68 59.25 -26.32 -7.69
N SER A 69 58.65 -25.36 -6.98
CA SER A 69 57.50 -25.66 -6.12
C SER A 69 56.44 -26.37 -6.94
N ALA A 70 55.95 -27.51 -6.45
CA ALA A 70 54.86 -28.21 -7.09
C ALA A 70 53.64 -27.26 -7.16
N GLN A 71 53.16 -26.99 -8.37
CA GLN A 71 51.98 -26.16 -8.59
C GLN A 71 50.74 -26.82 -7.98
N VAL A 72 49.82 -26.00 -7.47
CA VAL A 72 48.51 -26.43 -6.97
C VAL A 72 47.53 -26.52 -8.15
N THR A 73 46.65 -27.53 -8.16
CA THR A 73 45.60 -27.65 -9.19
C THR A 73 44.66 -26.44 -9.17
N SER A 74 44.42 -25.82 -10.31
CA SER A 74 43.49 -24.70 -10.46
C SER A 74 42.03 -25.18 -10.56
N VAL A 75 41.10 -24.40 -10.01
CA VAL A 75 39.66 -24.60 -10.20
C VAL A 75 39.10 -23.37 -10.90
N VAL A 76 38.84 -23.48 -12.20
CA VAL A 76 38.37 -22.37 -13.04
C VAL A 76 36.84 -22.30 -13.04
N LYS A 77 36.27 -21.11 -12.91
CA LYS A 77 34.83 -20.84 -13.03
C LYS A 77 34.57 -19.73 -14.03
N VAL A 78 33.43 -19.79 -14.69
CA VAL A 78 32.95 -18.76 -15.63
C VAL A 78 31.46 -18.50 -15.43
N LEU A 79 31.06 -17.24 -15.54
CA LEU A 79 29.69 -16.73 -15.50
C LEU A 79 29.48 -15.79 -16.70
N ALA A 80 28.25 -15.70 -17.20
CA ALA A 80 27.88 -14.80 -18.30
C ALA A 80 26.68 -13.95 -17.92
N THR A 81 26.73 -12.66 -18.23
CA THR A 81 25.61 -11.73 -18.03
C THR A 81 25.50 -10.72 -19.18
N PRO A 82 24.31 -10.54 -19.80
CA PRO A 82 23.11 -11.37 -19.64
C PRO A 82 23.27 -12.75 -20.29
N ASN A 83 22.52 -13.75 -19.83
CA ASN A 83 22.39 -15.06 -20.47
C ASN A 83 20.92 -15.46 -20.43
N PRO A 84 20.22 -15.54 -21.58
CA PRO A 84 20.68 -15.33 -22.95
C PRO A 84 20.87 -13.86 -23.29
N VAL A 85 21.45 -13.64 -24.46
CA VAL A 85 21.71 -12.33 -25.05
C VAL A 85 21.04 -12.17 -26.42
N VAL A 86 20.56 -10.97 -26.73
CA VAL A 86 20.10 -10.61 -28.08
C VAL A 86 21.12 -9.69 -28.72
N LEU A 87 21.94 -10.22 -29.64
CA LEU A 87 22.99 -9.52 -30.42
C LEU A 87 23.56 -8.26 -29.76
N SER A 88 23.95 -8.39 -28.50
CA SER A 88 24.46 -7.31 -27.66
C SER A 88 25.63 -7.85 -26.84
N PRO A 89 26.44 -6.99 -26.21
CA PRO A 89 27.62 -7.47 -25.51
C PRO A 89 27.29 -8.31 -24.27
N VAL A 90 27.91 -9.48 -24.16
CA VAL A 90 27.90 -10.33 -22.95
C VAL A 90 29.15 -10.05 -22.15
N THR A 91 29.00 -9.88 -20.84
CA THR A 91 30.12 -9.83 -19.92
C THR A 91 30.38 -11.22 -19.36
N PHE A 92 31.50 -11.83 -19.76
CA PHE A 92 32.01 -13.03 -19.11
C PHE A 92 32.86 -12.64 -17.91
N THR A 93 32.55 -13.23 -16.76
CA THR A 93 33.38 -13.14 -15.55
C THR A 93 33.99 -14.50 -15.31
N ALA A 94 35.33 -14.59 -15.35
CA ALA A 94 36.03 -15.84 -15.11
C ALA A 94 37.15 -15.66 -14.10
N GLY A 95 37.42 -16.70 -13.33
CA GLY A 95 38.44 -16.69 -12.30
C GLY A 95 38.87 -18.07 -11.87
N VAL A 96 39.95 -18.11 -11.12
CA VAL A 96 40.52 -19.31 -10.53
C VAL A 96 40.30 -19.25 -9.02
N ASN A 97 39.57 -20.21 -8.47
CA ASN A 97 39.52 -20.39 -7.02
C ASN A 97 40.90 -20.82 -6.52
N TRP A 98 41.38 -20.20 -5.45
CA TRP A 98 42.74 -20.42 -4.97
C TRP A 98 42.82 -20.64 -3.46
N THR A 99 43.82 -21.41 -3.04
CA THR A 99 44.06 -21.77 -1.63
C THR A 99 45.47 -21.46 -1.15
N ALA A 100 46.40 -21.11 -2.06
CA ALA A 100 47.75 -20.72 -1.68
C ALA A 100 47.82 -19.24 -1.28
N ALA A 101 48.93 -18.83 -0.64
CA ALA A 101 49.10 -17.49 -0.08
C ALA A 101 49.15 -16.37 -1.13
N ALA A 102 49.39 -16.70 -2.40
CA ALA A 102 49.41 -15.75 -3.52
C ALA A 102 48.20 -15.96 -4.45
N ALA A 103 47.56 -14.86 -4.85
CA ALA A 103 46.47 -14.89 -5.82
C ALA A 103 46.97 -15.37 -7.20
N PRO A 104 46.16 -16.11 -7.96
CA PRO A 104 46.53 -16.57 -9.28
C PRO A 104 46.73 -15.39 -10.23
N THR A 105 47.83 -15.47 -10.97
CA THR A 105 48.28 -14.54 -12.01
C THR A 105 48.21 -15.25 -13.37
N GLY A 106 48.44 -14.54 -14.47
CA GLY A 106 48.39 -15.15 -15.82
C GLY A 106 47.09 -14.86 -16.54
N THR A 107 46.72 -15.71 -17.50
CA THR A 107 45.62 -15.42 -18.45
C THR A 107 44.56 -16.52 -18.45
N ILE A 108 43.30 -16.11 -18.54
CA ILE A 108 42.17 -16.98 -18.87
C ILE A 108 41.74 -16.67 -20.29
N THR A 109 41.74 -17.66 -21.16
CA THR A 109 41.16 -17.55 -22.52
C THR A 109 39.72 -18.02 -22.47
N ILE A 110 38.79 -17.19 -22.93
CA ILE A 110 37.39 -17.58 -23.11
C ILE A 110 37.26 -18.18 -24.51
N THR A 111 36.86 -19.43 -24.57
CA THR A 111 36.63 -20.16 -25.82
C THR A 111 35.16 -20.55 -25.92
N ASP A 112 34.67 -20.60 -27.15
CA ASP A 112 33.33 -21.00 -27.48
C ASP A 112 33.41 -22.20 -28.44
N THR A 113 32.87 -23.33 -28.00
CA THR A 113 32.78 -24.53 -28.83
C THR A 113 31.41 -24.52 -29.50
N VAL A 114 31.36 -24.00 -30.72
CA VAL A 114 30.09 -23.72 -31.40
C VAL A 114 29.80 -24.76 -32.47
N MET A 115 28.55 -25.20 -32.52
CA MET A 115 27.98 -25.94 -33.65
C MET A 115 26.94 -25.06 -34.34
N CYS A 116 27.40 -24.20 -35.24
CA CYS A 116 26.48 -23.33 -35.98
C CYS A 116 25.52 -24.14 -36.86
N ALA A 117 24.30 -23.65 -37.05
CA ALA A 117 23.33 -24.29 -37.92
C ALA A 117 23.91 -24.49 -39.32
N GLY A 118 24.02 -25.75 -39.76
CA GLY A 118 24.62 -26.13 -41.04
C GLY A 118 26.10 -26.55 -41.00
N ALA A 119 26.76 -26.45 -39.84
CA ALA A 119 28.13 -26.97 -39.66
C ALA A 119 28.13 -28.48 -39.39
N SER A 120 29.03 -29.22 -40.05
CA SER A 120 29.21 -30.68 -39.86
C SER A 120 30.21 -31.04 -38.76
N THR A 121 30.96 -30.06 -38.24
CA THR A 121 31.93 -30.23 -37.14
C THR A 121 31.87 -29.02 -36.20
N PRO A 122 31.98 -29.22 -34.87
CA PRO A 122 32.10 -28.11 -33.93
C PRO A 122 33.40 -27.34 -34.19
N THR A 123 33.33 -26.01 -34.11
CA THR A 123 34.50 -25.12 -34.24
C THR A 123 34.79 -24.49 -32.88
N GLU A 124 36.05 -24.54 -32.45
CA GLU A 124 36.49 -23.78 -31.27
C GLU A 124 36.90 -22.37 -31.71
N ALA A 125 36.23 -21.35 -31.18
CA ALA A 125 36.55 -19.96 -31.39
C ALA A 125 37.03 -19.31 -30.08
N SER A 126 38.16 -18.61 -30.12
CA SER A 126 38.59 -17.78 -28.97
C SER A 126 37.82 -16.46 -29.00
N LEU A 127 37.05 -16.19 -27.94
CA LEU A 127 36.30 -14.93 -27.77
C LEU A 127 37.14 -13.81 -27.15
N GLY A 128 38.30 -14.15 -26.58
CA GLY A 128 39.25 -13.20 -26.00
C GLY A 128 39.92 -13.70 -24.74
N THR A 129 40.77 -12.86 -24.15
CA THR A 129 41.57 -13.20 -22.96
C THR A 129 41.32 -12.24 -21.81
N ILE A 130 41.24 -12.78 -20.60
CA ILE A 130 41.20 -12.07 -19.33
C ILE A 130 42.58 -12.20 -18.68
N THR A 131 43.22 -11.08 -18.32
CA THR A 131 44.49 -11.09 -17.58
C THR A 131 44.22 -10.94 -16.10
N LEU A 132 44.62 -11.93 -15.30
CA LEU A 132 44.45 -11.93 -13.85
C LEU A 132 45.57 -11.16 -13.16
N GLY A 133 45.23 -10.41 -12.11
CA GLY A 133 46.21 -9.71 -11.27
C GLY A 133 46.78 -8.42 -11.89
N SER A 134 46.19 -7.91 -12.98
CA SER A 134 46.51 -6.57 -13.48
C SER A 134 45.99 -5.47 -12.54
N ALA A 135 46.53 -4.25 -12.66
CA ALA A 135 46.04 -3.08 -11.90
C ALA A 135 44.56 -2.73 -12.16
N THR A 136 43.94 -3.32 -13.20
CA THR A 136 42.53 -3.15 -13.57
C THR A 136 41.61 -4.25 -13.05
N SER A 137 42.15 -5.28 -12.39
CA SER A 137 41.38 -6.41 -11.83
C SER A 137 40.71 -6.00 -10.52
N ALA A 138 39.38 -5.79 -10.53
CA ALA A 138 38.62 -5.39 -9.34
C ALA A 138 38.55 -6.48 -8.24
N THR A 139 38.91 -7.72 -8.57
CA THR A 139 38.98 -8.85 -7.64
C THR A 139 40.23 -9.67 -7.95
N PRO A 140 41.15 -9.90 -7.00
CA PRO A 140 42.28 -10.79 -7.22
C PRO A 140 41.79 -12.18 -7.63
N GLY A 141 42.37 -12.76 -8.69
CA GLY A 141 42.03 -14.10 -9.18
C GLY A 141 40.76 -14.22 -10.03
N ALA A 142 40.05 -13.12 -10.32
CA ALA A 142 38.95 -13.07 -11.29
C ALA A 142 39.00 -11.81 -12.14
N GLY A 143 38.54 -11.89 -13.40
CA GLY A 143 38.44 -10.74 -14.29
C GLY A 143 37.26 -10.86 -15.24
N THR A 144 37.04 -9.80 -16.02
CA THR A 144 35.91 -9.71 -16.95
C THR A 144 36.37 -9.53 -18.40
N LEU A 145 35.59 -10.09 -19.33
CA LEU A 145 35.72 -9.90 -20.78
C LEU A 145 34.35 -9.55 -21.34
N VAL A 146 34.26 -8.46 -22.08
CA VAL A 146 33.04 -8.10 -22.81
C VAL A 146 33.15 -8.62 -24.24
N VAL A 147 32.23 -9.49 -24.64
CA VAL A 147 32.15 -10.07 -25.99
C VAL A 147 30.91 -9.53 -26.68
N SER A 148 31.10 -8.77 -27.76
CA SER A 148 30.02 -8.14 -28.54
C SER A 148 29.60 -8.91 -29.78
N THR A 149 30.38 -9.92 -30.18
CA THR A 149 30.15 -10.72 -31.38
C THR A 149 30.35 -12.20 -31.08
N PHE A 150 29.33 -13.01 -31.37
CA PHE A 150 29.41 -14.46 -31.25
C PHE A 150 29.51 -15.10 -32.65
N PRO A 151 30.16 -16.27 -32.78
CA PRO A 151 30.31 -16.94 -34.07
C PRO A 151 28.98 -17.27 -34.75
N CYS A 152 27.93 -17.58 -33.97
CA CYS A 152 26.57 -17.66 -34.47
C CYS A 152 25.51 -17.56 -33.36
N VAL A 153 24.27 -17.45 -33.81
CA VAL A 153 23.05 -17.44 -33.00
C VAL A 153 22.76 -18.87 -32.56
N GLY A 154 22.26 -19.02 -31.34
CA GLY A 154 21.87 -20.29 -30.74
C GLY A 154 22.70 -20.60 -29.49
N SER A 155 22.88 -21.89 -29.25
CA SER A 155 23.63 -22.39 -28.09
C SER A 155 25.14 -22.32 -28.33
N ASN A 156 25.81 -21.53 -27.50
CA ASN A 156 27.25 -21.33 -27.46
C ASN A 156 27.78 -21.98 -26.18
N LEU A 157 28.80 -22.83 -26.31
CA LEU A 157 29.31 -23.64 -25.21
C LEU A 157 30.63 -23.05 -24.73
N ILE A 158 30.55 -22.23 -23.69
CA ILE A 158 31.64 -21.38 -23.24
C ILE A 158 32.52 -22.11 -22.24
N VAL A 159 33.82 -22.17 -22.52
CA VAL A 159 34.84 -22.75 -21.65
C VAL A 159 35.91 -21.71 -21.37
N ALA A 160 36.22 -21.50 -20.09
CA ALA A 160 37.32 -20.66 -19.65
C ALA A 160 38.56 -21.53 -19.40
N ILE A 161 39.66 -21.23 -20.10
CA ILE A 161 40.92 -21.97 -20.04
C ILE A 161 41.98 -21.10 -19.39
N TYR A 162 42.42 -21.47 -18.19
CA TYR A 162 43.49 -20.81 -17.47
C TYR A 162 44.86 -21.37 -17.87
N SER A 163 45.80 -20.49 -18.21
CA SER A 163 47.14 -20.87 -18.69
C SER A 163 48.10 -21.37 -17.61
N GLY A 164 47.73 -21.27 -16.33
CA GLY A 164 48.62 -21.57 -15.21
C GLY A 164 49.57 -20.42 -14.88
N ASP A 165 50.24 -20.52 -13.74
CA ASP A 165 51.33 -19.64 -13.32
C ASP A 165 52.34 -20.39 -12.43
N SER A 166 53.29 -19.69 -11.80
CA SER A 166 54.29 -20.35 -10.93
C SER A 166 53.70 -21.09 -9.72
N ASN A 167 52.46 -20.79 -9.33
CA ASN A 167 51.78 -21.34 -8.15
C ASN A 167 50.66 -22.32 -8.52
N TYR A 168 50.02 -22.16 -9.68
CA TYR A 168 48.84 -22.91 -10.09
C TYR A 168 49.01 -23.56 -11.46
N SER A 169 48.62 -24.83 -11.59
CA SER A 169 48.65 -25.54 -12.88
C SER A 169 47.57 -25.03 -13.84
N PRO A 170 47.75 -25.18 -15.16
CA PRO A 170 46.69 -24.91 -16.14
C PRO A 170 45.41 -25.69 -15.84
N GLY A 171 44.25 -25.14 -16.20
CA GLY A 171 42.96 -25.77 -15.93
C GLY A 171 41.84 -25.18 -16.78
N ALA A 172 40.70 -25.87 -16.84
CA ALA A 172 39.52 -25.45 -17.59
C ALA A 172 38.27 -25.46 -16.72
N SER A 173 37.32 -24.57 -17.02
CA SER A 173 36.00 -24.58 -16.37
C SER A 173 35.13 -25.72 -16.90
N GLN A 174 34.05 -26.01 -16.17
CA GLN A 174 32.94 -26.72 -16.79
C GLN A 174 32.33 -25.85 -17.90
N PRO A 175 31.80 -26.45 -18.98
CA PRO A 175 31.14 -25.69 -20.04
C PRO A 175 29.91 -24.93 -19.53
N LEU A 176 29.83 -23.64 -19.86
CA LEU A 176 28.68 -22.76 -19.61
C LEU A 176 27.87 -22.61 -20.89
N LEU A 177 26.58 -22.93 -20.86
CA LEU A 177 25.68 -22.72 -22.00
C LEU A 177 25.24 -21.26 -22.07
N GLU A 178 25.75 -20.51 -23.04
CA GLU A 178 25.30 -19.17 -23.41
C GLU A 178 24.33 -19.27 -24.59
N THR A 179 23.18 -18.62 -24.51
CA THR A 179 22.22 -18.63 -25.64
C THR A 179 22.17 -17.26 -26.29
N VAL A 180 22.57 -17.18 -27.56
CA VAL A 180 22.55 -15.97 -28.37
C VAL A 180 21.32 -16.00 -29.26
N LEU A 181 20.53 -14.94 -29.28
CA LEU A 181 19.32 -14.81 -30.09
C LEU A 181 19.46 -13.66 -31.10
N GLU A 182 18.91 -13.81 -32.30
CA GLU A 182 18.81 -12.70 -33.27
C GLU A 182 17.83 -11.62 -32.80
N GLN A 183 16.70 -12.07 -32.25
CA GLN A 183 15.67 -11.23 -31.65
C GLN A 183 14.85 -12.07 -30.66
N PHE A 184 14.16 -11.39 -29.74
CA PHE A 184 13.15 -12.05 -28.92
C PHE A 184 11.89 -12.38 -29.72
N THR A 185 11.14 -13.38 -29.28
CA THR A 185 9.80 -13.67 -29.82
C THR A 185 8.84 -12.58 -29.37
N ALA A 186 8.16 -11.91 -30.29
CA ALA A 186 7.20 -10.87 -29.96
C ALA A 186 6.04 -11.44 -29.12
N THR A 187 5.60 -10.66 -28.13
CA THR A 187 4.40 -10.97 -27.35
C THR A 187 3.38 -9.83 -27.47
N THR A 188 2.11 -10.15 -27.33
CA THR A 188 1.03 -9.17 -27.19
C THR A 188 0.28 -9.43 -25.90
N ALA A 189 0.21 -8.44 -25.02
CA ALA A 189 -0.59 -8.51 -23.80
C ALA A 189 -1.98 -7.94 -24.05
N THR A 190 -3.03 -8.68 -23.68
CA THR A 190 -4.40 -8.18 -23.59
C THR A 190 -4.80 -8.10 -22.13
N LEU A 191 -5.56 -7.08 -21.76
CA LEU A 191 -5.99 -6.84 -20.38
C LEU A 191 -7.51 -6.91 -20.30
N SER A 192 -8.02 -7.68 -19.33
CA SER A 192 -9.43 -7.74 -18.98
C SER A 192 -9.66 -7.52 -17.49
N SER A 193 -10.86 -7.08 -17.15
CA SER A 193 -11.34 -6.93 -15.77
C SER A 193 -12.49 -7.92 -15.54
N SER A 194 -12.57 -8.48 -14.34
CA SER A 194 -13.66 -9.37 -13.94
C SER A 194 -15.01 -8.66 -13.86
N GLN A 195 -15.01 -7.34 -13.66
CA GLN A 195 -16.23 -6.55 -13.50
C GLN A 195 -15.95 -5.09 -13.88
N ASN A 196 -16.59 -4.58 -14.93
CA ASN A 196 -16.46 -3.19 -15.37
C ASN A 196 -17.76 -2.69 -16.02
N PRO A 197 -18.50 -1.74 -15.42
CA PRO A 197 -18.19 -1.03 -14.17
C PRO A 197 -18.29 -1.90 -12.90
N SER A 198 -17.60 -1.50 -11.82
CA SER A 198 -17.64 -2.13 -10.49
C SER A 198 -18.01 -1.13 -9.39
N ALA A 199 -18.52 -1.54 -8.22
CA ALA A 199 -18.74 -0.59 -7.12
C ALA A 199 -17.45 -0.24 -6.36
N VAL A 200 -17.40 0.91 -5.67
CA VAL A 200 -16.27 1.27 -4.79
C VAL A 200 -16.12 0.23 -3.67
N GLY A 201 -14.89 -0.18 -3.38
CA GLY A 201 -14.59 -1.23 -2.39
C GLY A 201 -14.87 -2.66 -2.85
N GLN A 202 -15.46 -2.87 -4.04
CA GLN A 202 -15.59 -4.22 -4.60
C GLN A 202 -14.24 -4.76 -5.08
N SER A 203 -14.02 -6.05 -4.86
CA SER A 203 -12.84 -6.73 -5.40
C SER A 203 -12.97 -6.90 -6.90
N VAL A 204 -12.02 -6.32 -7.64
CA VAL A 204 -11.89 -6.45 -9.09
C VAL A 204 -10.62 -7.22 -9.40
N ARG A 205 -10.73 -8.26 -10.22
CA ARG A 205 -9.58 -9.03 -10.71
C ARG A 205 -9.20 -8.55 -12.10
N PHE A 206 -7.98 -8.07 -12.25
CA PHE A 206 -7.38 -7.77 -13.55
C PHE A 206 -6.60 -8.98 -14.05
N THR A 207 -6.83 -9.38 -15.29
CA THR A 207 -6.17 -10.51 -15.93
C THR A 207 -5.47 -10.05 -17.19
N ALA A 208 -4.15 -10.21 -17.23
CA ALA A 208 -3.37 -10.03 -18.43
C ALA A 208 -3.19 -11.39 -19.11
N GLN A 209 -3.53 -11.48 -20.39
CA GLN A 209 -3.31 -12.65 -21.22
C GLN A 209 -2.23 -12.36 -22.25
N LEU A 210 -1.26 -13.27 -22.37
CA LEU A 210 -0.18 -13.17 -23.36
C LEU A 210 -0.51 -14.00 -24.60
N GLN A 211 -0.43 -13.36 -25.76
CA GLN A 211 -0.43 -14.00 -27.07
C GLN A 211 0.99 -13.99 -27.63
N PHE A 212 1.44 -15.13 -28.13
CA PHE A 212 2.80 -15.35 -28.62
C PHE A 212 2.83 -16.59 -29.53
N SER A 213 3.88 -16.71 -30.33
CA SER A 213 4.21 -17.97 -31.01
C SER A 213 5.13 -18.82 -30.13
N LEU A 214 4.86 -20.12 -30.02
CA LEU A 214 5.65 -21.01 -29.18
C LEU A 214 7.07 -21.15 -29.75
N THR A 215 8.10 -20.89 -28.94
CA THR A 215 9.51 -20.97 -29.35
C THR A 215 10.21 -22.03 -28.49
N ASN A 216 10.93 -22.96 -29.12
CA ASN A 216 11.64 -24.07 -28.45
C ASN A 216 10.77 -24.93 -27.52
N LYS A 217 9.46 -25.03 -27.79
CA LYS A 217 8.47 -25.71 -26.92
C LYS A 217 8.42 -25.17 -25.48
N THR A 218 8.89 -23.94 -25.26
CA THR A 218 8.82 -23.23 -23.98
C THR A 218 7.69 -22.21 -24.00
N TYR A 219 7.17 -21.87 -22.82
CA TYR A 219 6.13 -20.87 -22.65
C TYR A 219 6.73 -19.61 -22.00
N PRO A 220 6.12 -18.42 -22.18
CA PRO A 220 6.52 -17.21 -21.48
C PRO A 220 6.51 -17.39 -19.95
N THR A 221 7.51 -16.82 -19.31
CA THR A 221 7.70 -16.75 -17.84
C THR A 221 8.09 -15.33 -17.46
N GLY A 222 8.21 -15.01 -16.18
CA GLY A 222 8.49 -13.64 -15.73
C GLY A 222 7.25 -13.01 -15.11
N THR A 223 7.13 -11.68 -15.16
CA THR A 223 6.10 -10.95 -14.40
C THR A 223 5.28 -10.01 -15.27
N VAL A 224 4.04 -9.76 -14.84
CA VAL A 224 3.22 -8.67 -15.35
C VAL A 224 2.96 -7.67 -14.22
N THR A 225 3.28 -6.41 -14.47
CA THR A 225 2.97 -5.30 -13.57
C THR A 225 1.73 -4.57 -14.05
N PHE A 226 0.75 -4.40 -13.17
CA PHE A 226 -0.48 -3.67 -13.42
C PHE A 226 -0.38 -2.28 -12.79
N LYS A 227 -0.56 -1.25 -13.60
CA LYS A 227 -0.42 0.14 -13.19
C LYS A 227 -1.68 0.92 -13.53
N ASP A 228 -2.13 1.75 -12.61
CA ASP A 228 -3.08 2.80 -12.92
C ASP A 228 -2.31 4.00 -13.45
N THR A 229 -2.40 4.27 -14.75
CA THR A 229 -1.66 5.34 -15.40
C THR A 229 -2.27 6.72 -15.15
N SER A 230 -3.51 6.81 -14.66
CA SER A 230 -4.09 8.11 -14.29
C SER A 230 -3.46 8.66 -13.01
N THR A 231 -3.18 7.78 -12.03
CA THR A 231 -2.57 8.14 -10.75
C THR A 231 -1.06 7.88 -10.69
N GLY A 232 -0.53 7.03 -11.57
CA GLY A 232 0.86 6.60 -11.57
C GLY A 232 1.16 5.45 -10.60
N ASN A 233 0.16 4.93 -9.88
CA ASN A 233 0.32 3.91 -8.86
C ASN A 233 0.41 2.49 -9.45
N VAL A 234 1.29 1.66 -8.90
CA VAL A 234 1.34 0.23 -9.19
C VAL A 234 0.27 -0.47 -8.35
N LEU A 235 -0.69 -1.12 -9.01
CA LEU A 235 -1.77 -1.86 -8.35
C LEU A 235 -1.30 -3.24 -7.88
N GLY A 236 -0.31 -3.81 -8.56
CA GLY A 236 0.32 -5.06 -8.17
C GLY A 236 1.16 -5.65 -9.31
N THR A 237 1.91 -6.69 -8.97
CA THR A 237 2.71 -7.49 -9.91
C THR A 237 2.38 -8.96 -9.68
N ALA A 238 2.26 -9.72 -10.76
CA ALA A 238 1.98 -11.16 -10.71
C ALA A 238 2.89 -11.93 -11.65
N ASP A 239 3.28 -13.14 -11.24
CA ASP A 239 4.02 -14.06 -12.09
C ASP A 239 3.15 -14.58 -13.23
N VAL A 240 3.77 -14.77 -14.40
CA VAL A 240 3.15 -15.39 -15.56
C VAL A 240 3.03 -16.89 -15.34
N GLN A 241 1.82 -17.41 -15.47
CA GLN A 241 1.47 -18.82 -15.30
C GLN A 241 0.85 -19.36 -16.59
N THR A 242 1.29 -20.52 -17.04
CA THR A 242 0.66 -21.25 -18.15
C THR A 242 -0.19 -22.37 -17.59
N SER A 243 -1.47 -22.40 -17.95
CA SER A 243 -2.43 -23.42 -17.51
C SER A 243 -3.25 -23.98 -18.69
N GLY A 244 -3.84 -25.16 -18.51
CA GLY A 244 -4.57 -25.90 -19.57
C GLY A 244 -3.80 -27.10 -20.13
N GLY A 245 -4.50 -28.01 -20.81
CA GLY A 245 -3.95 -29.23 -21.43
C GLY A 245 -4.18 -29.27 -22.95
N GLY A 246 -3.25 -29.87 -23.70
CA GLY A 246 -3.38 -30.01 -25.15
C GLY A 246 -3.20 -28.71 -25.93
N LEU A 247 -4.06 -28.47 -26.94
CA LEU A 247 -4.02 -27.31 -27.84
C LEU A 247 -4.57 -26.02 -27.22
N GLU A 248 -5.18 -26.07 -26.04
CA GLU A 248 -5.83 -24.92 -25.35
C GLU A 248 -5.03 -24.41 -24.15
N LYS A 249 -3.70 -24.26 -24.29
CA LYS A 249 -2.91 -23.65 -23.21
C LYS A 249 -3.09 -22.14 -23.20
N VAL A 250 -3.33 -21.59 -22.02
CA VAL A 250 -3.48 -20.14 -21.80
C VAL A 250 -2.37 -19.66 -20.89
N THR A 251 -1.73 -18.55 -21.27
CA THR A 251 -0.65 -17.93 -20.48
C THR A 251 -1.15 -16.62 -19.90
N LEU A 252 -1.29 -16.56 -18.58
CA LEU A 252 -1.97 -15.50 -17.86
C LEU A 252 -1.14 -14.98 -16.68
N ALA A 253 -1.38 -13.74 -16.30
CA ALA A 253 -1.03 -13.19 -14.99
C ALA A 253 -2.24 -12.44 -14.44
N SER A 254 -2.45 -12.43 -13.12
CA SER A 254 -3.61 -11.74 -12.55
C SER A 254 -3.34 -11.15 -11.18
N ILE A 255 -3.94 -10.01 -10.91
CA ILE A 255 -4.03 -9.42 -9.58
C ILE A 255 -5.49 -9.16 -9.21
N THR A 256 -5.77 -9.09 -7.92
CA THR A 256 -7.06 -8.65 -7.40
C THR A 256 -6.84 -7.44 -6.52
N THR A 257 -7.65 -6.40 -6.68
CA THR A 257 -7.63 -5.20 -5.84
C THR A 257 -9.06 -4.76 -5.49
N SER A 258 -9.23 -4.22 -4.29
CA SER A 258 -10.47 -3.61 -3.81
C SER A 258 -10.27 -2.17 -3.34
N SER A 259 -9.07 -1.60 -3.56
CA SER A 259 -8.65 -0.30 -3.01
C SER A 259 -8.72 0.84 -4.03
N LEU A 260 -9.32 0.62 -5.19
CA LEU A 260 -9.52 1.68 -6.18
C LEU A 260 -10.55 2.68 -5.65
N ALA A 261 -10.24 3.96 -5.77
CA ALA A 261 -11.14 5.04 -5.41
C ALA A 261 -12.32 5.14 -6.41
N GLY A 262 -13.34 5.92 -6.09
CA GLY A 262 -14.42 6.21 -7.04
C GLY A 262 -13.92 7.01 -8.24
N GLY A 263 -14.36 6.65 -9.45
CA GLY A 263 -13.98 7.33 -10.69
C GLY A 263 -13.56 6.39 -11.81
N SER A 264 -12.88 6.94 -12.82
CA SER A 264 -12.33 6.19 -13.95
C SER A 264 -10.81 6.02 -13.78
N HIS A 265 -10.34 4.77 -13.83
CA HIS A 265 -8.93 4.41 -13.70
C HIS A 265 -8.42 3.84 -15.03
N ALA A 266 -7.35 4.42 -15.54
CA ALA A 266 -6.73 3.99 -16.79
C ALA A 266 -5.71 2.89 -16.48
N VAL A 267 -6.15 1.62 -16.49
CA VAL A 267 -5.32 0.49 -16.08
C VAL A 267 -4.57 -0.07 -17.28
N GLN A 268 -3.27 -0.28 -17.12
CA GLN A 268 -2.38 -0.87 -18.12
C GLN A 268 -1.57 -2.01 -17.49
N ALA A 269 -1.40 -3.09 -18.25
CA ALA A 269 -0.57 -4.22 -17.86
C ALA A 269 0.70 -4.26 -18.72
N THR A 270 1.86 -4.41 -18.08
CA THR A 270 3.17 -4.51 -18.74
C THR A 270 3.83 -5.83 -18.36
N TYR A 271 4.02 -6.69 -19.35
CA TYR A 271 4.81 -7.91 -19.23
C TYR A 271 6.29 -7.58 -19.37
N SER A 272 7.10 -8.09 -18.42
CA SER A 272 8.54 -7.82 -18.35
C SER A 272 9.35 -8.47 -19.47
N GLY A 273 8.77 -9.41 -20.21
CA GLY A 273 9.55 -10.30 -21.06
C GLY A 273 10.33 -11.33 -20.24
N ASN A 274 11.04 -12.19 -20.96
CA ASN A 274 12.05 -13.08 -20.41
C ASN A 274 13.13 -13.34 -21.46
N ASN A 275 13.97 -14.31 -21.17
CA ASN A 275 15.07 -14.83 -21.96
C ASN A 275 14.71 -15.25 -23.41
N LEU A 276 13.43 -15.45 -23.74
CA LEU A 276 12.98 -15.89 -25.08
C LEU A 276 11.89 -14.99 -25.67
N TYR A 277 11.18 -14.25 -24.83
CA TYR A 277 9.97 -13.51 -25.17
C TYR A 277 10.13 -12.03 -24.86
N ALA A 278 9.84 -11.19 -25.84
CA ALA A 278 9.94 -9.74 -25.70
C ALA A 278 8.93 -9.21 -24.68
N PRO A 279 9.26 -8.14 -23.93
CA PRO A 279 8.27 -7.42 -23.14
C PRO A 279 7.15 -6.87 -24.02
N SER A 280 5.96 -6.73 -23.44
CA SER A 280 4.82 -6.14 -24.13
C SER A 280 3.91 -5.40 -23.16
N THR A 281 3.16 -4.46 -23.71
CA THR A 281 2.25 -3.60 -22.94
C THR A 281 0.85 -3.72 -23.53
N SER A 282 -0.14 -3.85 -22.66
CA SER A 282 -1.54 -3.90 -23.09
C SER A 282 -2.05 -2.53 -23.55
N GLN A 283 -3.16 -2.55 -24.29
CA GLN A 283 -4.00 -1.35 -24.40
C GLN A 283 -4.49 -0.92 -23.00
N ILE A 284 -4.84 0.36 -22.87
CA ILE A 284 -5.43 0.89 -21.64
C ILE A 284 -6.85 0.35 -21.49
N LEU A 285 -7.14 -0.25 -20.34
CA LEU A 285 -8.48 -0.59 -19.91
C LEU A 285 -8.98 0.50 -18.95
N ASN A 286 -10.02 1.23 -19.35
CA ASN A 286 -10.67 2.18 -18.45
C ASN A 286 -11.60 1.42 -17.48
N GLN A 287 -11.12 1.17 -16.26
CA GLN A 287 -11.92 0.60 -15.18
C GLN A 287 -12.77 1.71 -14.56
N VAL A 288 -14.10 1.56 -14.61
CA VAL A 288 -15.03 2.50 -14.01
C VAL A 288 -15.51 1.95 -12.67
N LEU A 289 -15.34 2.73 -11.61
CA LEU A 289 -15.93 2.46 -10.31
C LEU A 289 -17.23 3.24 -10.15
N SER A 290 -18.35 2.56 -10.40
CA SER A 290 -19.70 3.08 -10.29
C SER A 290 -20.12 3.23 -8.83
N GLY A 291 -20.26 4.50 -8.49
CA GLY A 291 -20.86 5.05 -7.30
C GLY A 291 -21.07 6.55 -7.49
N ALA A 292 -20.07 7.23 -8.05
CA ALA A 292 -20.20 8.63 -8.45
C ALA A 292 -20.98 8.76 -9.77
N SER A 293 -22.06 9.54 -9.76
CA SER A 293 -22.58 10.16 -10.97
C SER A 293 -21.49 11.03 -11.61
N SER A 294 -21.44 11.13 -12.94
CA SER A 294 -20.60 12.13 -13.61
C SER A 294 -21.18 13.55 -13.50
N GLU A 295 -22.44 13.66 -13.08
CA GLU A 295 -23.11 14.92 -12.83
C GLU A 295 -22.79 15.43 -11.41
N PRO A 296 -22.58 16.76 -11.24
CA PRO A 296 -22.44 17.37 -9.93
C PRO A 296 -23.66 17.07 -9.02
N PRO A 297 -23.48 17.10 -7.69
CA PRO A 297 -24.58 16.94 -6.74
C PRO A 297 -25.63 18.04 -6.95
N ALA A 298 -26.91 17.73 -6.74
CA ALA A 298 -27.98 18.71 -6.80
C ALA A 298 -28.91 18.57 -5.60
N ILE A 299 -29.06 19.66 -4.84
CA ILE A 299 -30.05 19.74 -3.77
C ILE A 299 -31.40 20.03 -4.41
N GLN A 300 -32.40 19.18 -4.16
CA GLN A 300 -33.72 19.39 -4.74
C GLN A 300 -34.38 20.63 -4.14
N LYS A 301 -35.33 21.22 -4.87
CA LYS A 301 -36.16 22.31 -4.33
C LYS A 301 -36.85 21.85 -3.04
N ASP A 302 -36.74 22.68 -1.99
CA ASP A 302 -37.26 22.40 -0.65
C ASP A 302 -36.66 21.13 -0.02
N GLY A 303 -35.49 20.70 -0.50
CA GLY A 303 -34.80 19.48 -0.12
C GLY A 303 -34.00 19.57 1.18
N LEU A 304 -33.84 20.75 1.77
CA LEU A 304 -33.12 20.94 3.03
C LEU A 304 -34.10 21.25 4.15
N VAL A 305 -34.11 20.40 5.17
CA VAL A 305 -34.96 20.53 6.37
C VAL A 305 -34.18 20.15 7.63
N THR A 306 -34.65 20.57 8.81
CA THR A 306 -34.19 19.92 10.05
C THR A 306 -34.61 18.45 10.06
N ALA A 307 -33.92 17.62 10.85
CA ALA A 307 -34.20 16.18 10.94
C ALA A 307 -35.70 15.88 11.12
N ASN A 308 -36.21 14.93 10.34
CA ASN A 308 -37.65 14.78 10.09
C ASN A 308 -38.45 14.45 11.37
N GLN A 309 -37.85 13.74 12.32
CA GLN A 309 -38.44 13.39 13.61
C GLN A 309 -38.46 14.57 14.60
N PHE A 310 -37.90 15.72 14.25
CA PHE A 310 -37.73 16.89 15.12
C PHE A 310 -38.42 18.14 14.55
N GLY A 311 -39.59 17.96 13.94
CA GLY A 311 -40.43 19.05 13.44
C GLY A 311 -40.25 19.40 11.96
N LYS A 312 -39.18 18.90 11.29
CA LYS A 312 -38.96 19.06 9.84
C LYS A 312 -39.09 20.52 9.37
N PHE A 313 -38.43 21.44 10.06
CA PHE A 313 -38.47 22.86 9.75
C PHE A 313 -37.67 23.18 8.48
N THR A 314 -38.11 24.18 7.72
CA THR A 314 -37.42 24.66 6.51
C THR A 314 -36.35 25.72 6.80
N SER A 315 -36.34 26.27 8.02
CA SER A 315 -35.23 27.06 8.57
C SER A 315 -34.39 26.21 9.52
N ILE A 316 -33.10 26.53 9.63
CA ILE A 316 -32.14 25.78 10.44
C ILE A 316 -31.52 26.70 11.51
N ALA A 317 -30.73 26.14 12.42
CA ALA A 317 -29.98 26.91 13.41
C ALA A 317 -28.62 26.25 13.70
N PRO A 318 -27.62 27.00 14.21
CA PRO A 318 -26.35 26.42 14.62
C PRO A 318 -26.53 25.24 15.58
N GLY A 319 -25.79 24.15 15.35
CA GLY A 319 -25.82 22.93 16.14
C GLY A 319 -27.02 22.01 15.89
N THR A 320 -28.00 22.37 15.06
CA THR A 320 -29.12 21.49 14.73
C THR A 320 -28.73 20.40 13.73
N TRP A 321 -29.42 19.26 13.78
CA TRP A 321 -29.35 18.23 12.76
C TRP A 321 -30.27 18.55 11.58
N ILE A 322 -29.77 18.33 10.36
CA ILE A 322 -30.46 18.56 9.10
C ILE A 322 -30.40 17.33 8.20
N GLU A 323 -31.39 17.23 7.32
CA GLU A 323 -31.48 16.27 6.24
C GLU A 323 -31.53 17.05 4.92
N ILE A 324 -30.68 16.66 3.98
CA ILE A 324 -30.61 17.23 2.63
C ILE A 324 -30.99 16.13 1.66
N TYR A 325 -32.00 16.36 0.84
CA TYR A 325 -32.48 15.46 -0.19
C TYR A 325 -32.14 16.02 -1.58
N GLY A 326 -31.90 15.12 -2.54
CA GLY A 326 -31.46 15.55 -3.86
C GLY A 326 -31.08 14.38 -4.75
N SER A 327 -30.24 14.68 -5.75
CA SER A 327 -29.61 13.69 -6.61
C SER A 327 -28.09 13.83 -6.54
N ASN A 328 -27.39 12.74 -6.82
CA ASN A 328 -25.93 12.73 -6.98
C ASN A 328 -25.18 13.22 -5.72
N LEU A 329 -25.83 13.16 -4.55
CA LEU A 329 -25.32 13.78 -3.33
C LEU A 329 -24.12 13.05 -2.73
N ALA A 330 -23.95 11.76 -3.04
CA ALA A 330 -22.79 10.97 -2.67
C ALA A 330 -22.60 9.78 -3.62
N ALA A 331 -21.39 9.23 -3.65
CA ALA A 331 -21.07 8.09 -4.51
C ALA A 331 -21.63 6.75 -3.99
N ASN A 332 -21.83 6.64 -2.69
CA ASN A 332 -22.24 5.41 -2.02
C ASN A 332 -23.12 5.76 -0.83
N THR A 333 -23.70 4.72 -0.23
CA THR A 333 -24.56 4.86 0.95
C THR A 333 -23.87 4.32 2.18
N ARG A 334 -23.71 5.15 3.21
CA ARG A 334 -23.32 4.72 4.56
C ARG A 334 -23.55 5.79 5.62
N SER A 335 -23.62 5.34 6.87
CA SER A 335 -23.43 6.19 8.05
C SER A 335 -21.95 6.32 8.41
N TRP A 336 -21.61 7.30 9.24
CA TRP A 336 -20.32 7.39 9.90
C TRP A 336 -20.04 6.14 10.75
N ALA A 337 -18.78 5.88 11.03
CA ALA A 337 -18.31 4.83 11.91
C ALA A 337 -17.27 5.41 12.88
N GLY A 338 -16.95 4.69 13.96
CA GLY A 338 -15.98 5.17 14.95
C GLY A 338 -14.61 5.53 14.37
N ALA A 339 -14.20 4.91 13.24
CA ALA A 339 -12.94 5.23 12.56
C ALA A 339 -12.95 6.59 11.83
N ASP A 340 -14.11 7.16 11.53
CA ASP A 340 -14.23 8.47 10.89
C ASP A 340 -14.01 9.64 11.88
N PHE A 341 -14.02 9.36 13.18
CA PHE A 341 -13.90 10.36 14.23
C PHE A 341 -12.43 10.70 14.53
N HIS A 342 -12.18 11.99 14.80
CA HIS A 342 -10.91 12.46 15.35
C HIS A 342 -11.07 12.77 16.83
N GLY A 343 -10.87 11.73 17.65
CA GLY A 343 -11.16 11.78 19.08
C GLY A 343 -12.67 11.93 19.30
N VAL A 344 -13.08 13.07 19.85
CA VAL A 344 -14.51 13.38 20.10
C VAL A 344 -15.18 14.11 18.93
N ASN A 345 -14.42 14.47 17.90
CA ASN A 345 -14.91 15.30 16.80
C ASN A 345 -15.43 14.42 15.67
N ALA A 346 -16.65 14.73 15.23
CA ALA A 346 -17.31 14.12 14.09
C ALA A 346 -16.60 14.45 12.76
N PRO A 347 -16.70 13.57 11.76
CA PRO A 347 -16.18 13.82 10.44
C PRO A 347 -16.91 14.98 9.75
N VAL A 348 -16.15 15.77 8.97
CA VAL A 348 -16.69 16.80 8.07
C VAL A 348 -16.86 16.31 6.62
N SER A 349 -16.48 15.06 6.37
CA SER A 349 -16.65 14.39 5.08
C SER A 349 -16.76 12.88 5.25
N LEU A 350 -17.56 12.22 4.42
CA LEU A 350 -17.56 10.77 4.26
C LEU A 350 -17.31 10.43 2.79
N ASP A 351 -16.32 9.57 2.53
CA ASP A 351 -16.02 9.00 1.21
C ASP A 351 -15.93 10.05 0.08
N GLY A 352 -15.34 11.21 0.37
CA GLY A 352 -15.18 12.33 -0.57
C GLY A 352 -16.41 13.23 -0.71
N THR A 353 -17.51 12.93 -0.02
CA THR A 353 -18.69 13.80 0.10
C THR A 353 -18.52 14.74 1.29
N SER A 354 -18.70 16.04 1.07
CA SER A 354 -18.61 17.08 2.11
C SER A 354 -19.72 18.12 1.96
N LEU A 355 -19.98 18.88 3.02
CA LEU A 355 -21.04 19.88 3.08
C LEU A 355 -20.50 21.17 3.71
N THR A 356 -20.82 22.32 3.11
CA THR A 356 -20.59 23.63 3.73
C THR A 356 -21.89 24.39 3.90
N ILE A 357 -21.99 25.17 4.99
CA ILE A 357 -23.12 26.05 5.30
C ILE A 357 -22.54 27.41 5.71
N GLY A 358 -22.86 28.46 4.97
CA GLY A 358 -22.25 29.79 5.17
C GLY A 358 -20.72 29.77 5.05
N GLY A 359 -20.20 28.87 4.20
CA GLY A 359 -18.76 28.64 4.03
C GLY A 359 -18.09 27.81 5.14
N GLN A 360 -18.83 27.38 6.17
CA GLN A 360 -18.31 26.58 7.27
C GLN A 360 -18.54 25.08 7.01
N PRO A 361 -17.55 24.20 7.27
CA PRO A 361 -17.72 22.77 7.08
C PRO A 361 -18.69 22.17 8.10
N ALA A 362 -19.73 21.51 7.62
CA ALA A 362 -20.71 20.80 8.43
C ALA A 362 -20.25 19.37 8.77
N PHE A 363 -20.80 18.80 9.83
CA PHE A 363 -20.42 17.46 10.31
C PHE A 363 -21.37 16.41 9.75
N ILE A 364 -20.86 15.39 9.06
CA ILE A 364 -21.69 14.45 8.28
C ILE A 364 -21.88 13.13 9.05
N ASP A 365 -23.14 12.75 9.28
CA ASP A 365 -23.53 11.47 9.88
C ASP A 365 -23.86 10.40 8.85
N TYR A 366 -24.45 10.80 7.72
CA TYR A 366 -24.93 9.85 6.72
C TYR A 366 -24.83 10.43 5.32
N ILE A 367 -24.47 9.57 4.37
CA ILE A 367 -24.44 9.86 2.94
C ILE A 367 -25.17 8.77 2.17
N SER A 368 -25.78 9.17 1.06
CA SER A 368 -26.32 8.33 -0.02
C SER A 368 -26.45 9.17 -1.29
N PRO A 369 -26.63 8.56 -2.47
CA PRO A 369 -26.88 9.32 -3.69
C PRO A 369 -28.08 10.28 -3.61
N GLY A 370 -29.07 9.99 -2.75
CA GLY A 370 -30.30 10.78 -2.61
C GLY A 370 -30.41 11.62 -1.34
N GLN A 371 -29.50 11.46 -0.38
CA GLN A 371 -29.62 12.09 0.93
C GLN A 371 -28.27 12.29 1.64
N VAL A 372 -28.11 13.42 2.32
CA VAL A 372 -27.03 13.69 3.29
C VAL A 372 -27.64 14.14 4.62
N ASN A 373 -27.19 13.55 5.73
CA ASN A 373 -27.53 14.02 7.07
C ASN A 373 -26.31 14.68 7.69
N ALA A 374 -26.49 15.88 8.24
CA ALA A 374 -25.39 16.64 8.80
C ALA A 374 -25.81 17.51 9.98
N GLN A 375 -24.85 17.90 10.80
CA GLN A 375 -25.02 18.89 11.85
C GLN A 375 -24.50 20.25 11.39
N VAL A 376 -25.32 21.29 11.61
CA VAL A 376 -24.97 22.67 11.29
C VAL A 376 -23.85 23.17 12.21
N PRO A 377 -22.77 23.78 11.69
CA PRO A 377 -21.68 24.30 12.51
C PRO A 377 -22.12 25.41 13.49
N SER A 378 -21.45 25.50 14.65
CA SER A 378 -21.77 26.50 15.67
C SER A 378 -21.57 27.95 15.22
N ASN A 379 -20.65 28.19 14.27
CA ASN A 379 -20.23 29.51 13.83
C ASN A 379 -20.94 30.01 12.57
N VAL A 380 -21.98 29.31 12.09
CA VAL A 380 -22.82 29.80 10.99
C VAL A 380 -23.61 31.02 11.45
N ALA A 381 -23.48 32.14 10.73
CA ALA A 381 -24.18 33.37 11.05
C ALA A 381 -25.69 33.27 10.77
N PRO A 382 -26.55 33.89 11.59
CA PRO A 382 -27.97 34.03 11.29
C PRO A 382 -28.22 34.77 9.96
N GLY A 383 -29.39 34.55 9.36
CA GLY A 383 -29.80 35.14 8.08
C GLY A 383 -29.75 34.15 6.92
N SER A 384 -29.78 34.66 5.70
CA SER A 384 -29.73 33.83 4.49
C SER A 384 -28.30 33.30 4.29
N GLN A 385 -28.12 31.99 4.34
CA GLN A 385 -26.82 31.33 4.15
C GLN A 385 -26.88 30.37 2.97
N GLN A 386 -25.73 30.18 2.33
CA GLN A 386 -25.57 29.24 1.23
C GLN A 386 -25.17 27.86 1.75
N VAL A 387 -25.78 26.83 1.20
CA VAL A 387 -25.47 25.42 1.45
C VAL A 387 -24.93 24.82 0.16
N ILE A 388 -23.78 24.18 0.23
CA ILE A 388 -23.10 23.57 -0.93
C ILE A 388 -22.66 22.16 -0.55
N VAL A 389 -23.09 21.17 -1.32
CA VAL A 389 -22.61 19.79 -1.26
C VAL A 389 -21.49 19.62 -2.28
N THR A 390 -20.39 19.00 -1.89
CA THR A 390 -19.25 18.72 -2.77
C THR A 390 -18.99 17.22 -2.81
N THR A 391 -18.86 16.67 -4.02
CA THR A 391 -18.43 15.29 -4.26
C THR A 391 -17.24 15.29 -5.23
N ALA A 392 -16.71 14.12 -5.57
CA ALA A 392 -15.70 13.97 -6.61
C ALA A 392 -16.18 14.46 -8.00
N ALA A 393 -17.49 14.50 -8.24
CA ALA A 393 -18.09 14.95 -9.50
C ALA A 393 -18.21 16.48 -9.60
N GLY A 394 -17.93 17.21 -8.52
CA GLY A 394 -18.01 18.67 -8.46
C GLY A 394 -18.85 19.16 -7.28
N THR A 395 -19.24 20.44 -7.35
CA THR A 395 -20.04 21.12 -6.32
C THR A 395 -21.47 21.32 -6.79
N SER A 396 -22.41 21.29 -5.86
CA SER A 396 -23.79 21.65 -6.17
C SER A 396 -23.92 23.13 -6.50
N THR A 397 -25.03 23.49 -7.15
CA THR A 397 -25.48 24.87 -7.09
C THR A 397 -25.72 25.27 -5.63
N ALA A 398 -25.49 26.54 -5.31
CA ALA A 398 -25.68 27.04 -3.96
C ALA A 398 -27.17 27.03 -3.60
N TYR A 399 -27.52 26.34 -2.52
CA TYR A 399 -28.87 26.30 -1.99
C TYR A 399 -29.02 27.31 -0.86
N SER A 400 -29.97 28.25 -0.99
CA SER A 400 -30.19 29.27 0.02
C SER A 400 -31.11 28.76 1.13
N VAL A 401 -30.67 28.88 2.39
CA VAL A 401 -31.46 28.54 3.58
C VAL A 401 -31.48 29.68 4.58
N THR A 402 -32.59 29.85 5.30
CA THR A 402 -32.65 30.76 6.45
C THR A 402 -32.08 30.09 7.69
N VAL A 403 -31.05 30.73 8.27
CA VAL A 403 -30.46 30.34 9.55
C VAL A 403 -30.99 31.25 10.65
N ASN A 404 -31.72 30.67 11.59
CA ASN A 404 -32.19 31.34 12.80
C ASN A 404 -31.14 31.24 13.92
N GLN A 405 -31.27 32.08 14.94
CA GLN A 405 -30.44 31.93 16.15
C GLN A 405 -30.71 30.61 16.88
N ARG A 406 -31.98 30.16 16.87
CA ARG A 406 -32.46 28.90 17.47
C ARG A 406 -33.60 28.38 16.60
N GLN A 407 -33.69 27.05 16.47
CA GLN A 407 -34.77 26.36 15.77
C GLN A 407 -35.11 25.08 16.55
N PRO A 408 -35.70 25.22 17.76
CA PRO A 408 -35.90 24.08 18.65
C PRO A 408 -36.96 23.12 18.11
N GLY A 409 -36.62 21.83 18.07
CA GLY A 409 -37.53 20.74 17.76
C GLY A 409 -37.40 19.61 18.77
N LEU A 410 -38.50 19.21 19.40
CA LEU A 410 -38.59 18.02 20.22
C LEU A 410 -38.83 16.78 19.34
N LEU A 411 -38.27 15.66 19.77
CA LEU A 411 -38.39 14.37 19.11
C LEU A 411 -39.86 13.91 19.12
N ALA A 412 -40.43 13.76 17.94
CA ALA A 412 -41.80 13.32 17.70
C ALA A 412 -41.84 12.54 16.36
N PRO A 413 -41.45 11.25 16.36
CA PRO A 413 -41.40 10.44 15.14
C PRO A 413 -42.78 10.28 14.49
N GLY A 414 -42.82 10.09 13.17
CA GLY A 414 -44.09 9.90 12.45
C GLY A 414 -44.89 8.67 12.91
N SER A 415 -44.23 7.63 13.43
CA SER A 415 -44.90 6.46 14.04
C SER A 415 -45.68 6.80 15.32
N PHE A 416 -45.45 7.99 15.90
CA PHE A 416 -46.12 8.49 17.10
C PHE A 416 -47.25 9.46 16.72
N ALA A 417 -47.61 9.57 15.44
CA ALA A 417 -48.84 10.22 15.00
C ALA A 417 -50.01 9.23 15.13
N VAL A 418 -50.75 9.30 16.23
CA VAL A 418 -51.85 8.38 16.55
C VAL A 418 -53.17 9.16 16.66
N GLY A 419 -54.19 8.74 15.90
CA GLY A 419 -55.52 9.36 15.95
C GLY A 419 -55.52 10.85 15.59
N GLY A 420 -54.66 11.27 14.67
CA GLY A 420 -54.51 12.69 14.26
C GLY A 420 -53.73 13.56 15.25
N LYS A 421 -53.15 12.97 16.30
CA LYS A 421 -52.33 13.67 17.30
C LYS A 421 -50.89 13.21 17.22
N GLN A 422 -49.96 14.16 17.12
CA GLN A 422 -48.52 13.88 17.17
C GLN A 422 -48.07 13.82 18.63
N TYR A 423 -47.61 12.66 19.07
CA TYR A 423 -47.05 12.51 20.40
C TYR A 423 -45.56 12.81 20.42
N VAL A 424 -45.10 13.46 21.49
CA VAL A 424 -43.68 13.58 21.81
C VAL A 424 -43.13 12.21 22.21
N ALA A 425 -41.91 11.88 21.76
CA ALA A 425 -41.21 10.70 22.23
C ALA A 425 -40.57 10.99 23.59
N ALA A 426 -41.36 10.81 24.64
CA ALA A 426 -40.90 10.85 26.02
C ALA A 426 -40.68 9.44 26.57
N LEU A 427 -39.65 9.27 27.38
CA LEU A 427 -39.23 7.99 27.95
C LEU A 427 -39.22 8.03 29.47
N PHE A 428 -39.70 6.97 30.10
CA PHE A 428 -39.42 6.70 31.50
C PHE A 428 -37.98 6.18 31.70
N PRO A 429 -37.46 6.15 32.94
CA PRO A 429 -36.14 5.59 33.24
C PRO A 429 -35.99 4.11 32.84
N ASP A 430 -37.08 3.34 32.83
CA ASP A 430 -37.13 1.93 32.39
C ASP A 430 -37.31 1.78 30.87
N ARG A 431 -37.22 2.89 30.12
CA ARG A 431 -37.35 2.98 28.65
C ARG A 431 -38.74 2.66 28.09
N ALA A 432 -39.78 2.61 28.91
CA ALA A 432 -41.15 2.65 28.40
C ALA A 432 -41.45 4.05 27.82
N TYR A 433 -42.24 4.11 26.76
CA TYR A 433 -42.68 5.38 26.18
C TYR A 433 -43.90 5.95 26.92
N VAL A 434 -43.97 7.28 27.01
CA VAL A 434 -45.13 7.99 27.56
C VAL A 434 -46.19 8.17 26.46
N LEU A 435 -46.97 7.13 26.22
CA LEU A 435 -48.05 7.07 25.24
C LEU A 435 -49.25 6.35 25.84
N PRO A 436 -50.45 6.46 25.24
CA PRO A 436 -51.52 5.55 25.60
C PRO A 436 -51.09 4.09 25.42
N PRO A 437 -51.36 3.20 26.40
CA PRO A 437 -51.07 1.78 26.26
C PRO A 437 -51.68 1.22 24.98
N GLY A 438 -50.87 0.56 24.14
CA GLY A 438 -51.33 -0.03 22.89
C GLY A 438 -51.60 0.96 21.74
N ALA A 439 -51.29 2.26 21.90
CA ALA A 439 -51.43 3.26 20.83
C ALA A 439 -50.58 2.96 19.59
N VAL A 440 -49.40 2.37 19.80
CA VAL A 440 -48.48 1.97 18.74
C VAL A 440 -48.14 0.50 18.94
N SER A 441 -48.41 -0.33 17.93
CA SER A 441 -48.18 -1.78 17.99
C SER A 441 -46.71 -2.10 18.24
N GLY A 442 -46.44 -3.03 19.16
CA GLY A 442 -45.09 -3.48 19.50
C GLY A 442 -44.26 -2.51 20.34
N ILE A 443 -44.81 -1.35 20.72
CA ILE A 443 -44.13 -0.38 21.58
C ILE A 443 -44.59 -0.57 23.03
N ASN A 444 -43.62 -0.72 23.95
CA ASN A 444 -43.89 -0.70 25.39
C ASN A 444 -44.21 0.74 25.82
N SER A 445 -45.47 1.00 26.17
CA SER A 445 -45.91 2.34 26.59
C SER A 445 -46.89 2.33 27.76
N ARG A 446 -46.89 3.42 28.51
CA ARG A 446 -47.88 3.72 29.56
C ARG A 446 -48.04 5.23 29.74
N ARG A 447 -49.12 5.62 30.42
CA ARG A 447 -49.38 7.00 30.83
C ARG A 447 -48.43 7.41 31.94
N ALA A 448 -48.03 8.67 31.98
CA ALA A 448 -47.28 9.20 33.11
C ALA A 448 -48.20 9.68 34.21
N LYS A 449 -47.72 9.64 35.46
CA LYS A 449 -48.40 10.13 36.65
C LYS A 449 -47.72 11.40 37.16
N PRO A 450 -48.45 12.30 37.85
CA PRO A 450 -47.84 13.42 38.54
C PRO A 450 -46.67 12.96 39.44
N GLY A 451 -45.53 13.63 39.30
CA GLY A 451 -44.29 13.29 40.00
C GLY A 451 -43.34 12.34 39.26
N ASP A 452 -43.80 11.66 38.20
CA ASP A 452 -42.90 10.87 37.34
C ASP A 452 -41.84 11.78 36.71
N ILE A 453 -40.62 11.26 36.56
CA ILE A 453 -39.55 11.93 35.83
C ILE A 453 -39.40 11.25 34.48
N ILE A 454 -39.65 12.00 33.42
CA ILE A 454 -39.57 11.53 32.03
C ILE A 454 -38.46 12.27 31.29
N SER A 455 -37.79 11.59 30.37
CA SER A 455 -36.80 12.18 29.49
C SER A 455 -37.43 12.52 28.14
N VAL A 456 -37.27 13.78 27.71
CA VAL A 456 -37.67 14.27 26.39
C VAL A 456 -36.41 14.72 25.64
N TYR A 457 -36.32 14.36 24.35
CA TYR A 457 -35.17 14.69 23.52
C TYR A 457 -35.49 15.74 22.46
N GLY A 458 -34.48 16.47 21.98
CA GLY A 458 -34.66 17.48 20.95
C GLY A 458 -33.36 17.95 20.29
N ILE A 459 -33.47 18.84 19.31
CA ILE A 459 -32.35 19.48 18.59
C ILE A 459 -32.58 20.99 18.43
N GLY A 460 -31.53 21.76 18.17
CA GLY A 460 -31.64 23.18 17.78
C GLY A 460 -32.00 24.16 18.91
N PHE A 461 -31.82 23.77 20.18
CA PHE A 461 -32.14 24.60 21.36
C PHE A 461 -31.09 25.70 21.66
N GLY A 462 -29.91 25.65 21.04
CA GLY A 462 -28.86 26.67 21.17
C GLY A 462 -27.76 26.31 22.18
N THR A 463 -26.94 27.29 22.58
CA THR A 463 -25.72 27.02 23.34
C THR A 463 -25.97 26.47 24.75
N VAL A 464 -24.96 25.77 25.28
CA VAL A 464 -24.93 25.24 26.65
C VAL A 464 -23.72 25.80 27.42
N THR A 465 -23.74 25.66 28.75
CA THR A 465 -22.63 25.99 29.65
C THR A 465 -22.25 24.75 30.48
N PRO A 466 -20.97 24.33 30.51
CA PRO A 466 -19.85 24.80 29.67
C PRO A 466 -20.12 24.60 28.17
N ASP A 467 -19.47 25.41 27.32
CA ASP A 467 -19.67 25.36 25.87
C ASP A 467 -19.23 24.01 25.30
N ILE A 468 -20.04 23.49 24.39
CA ILE A 468 -19.81 22.25 23.64
C ILE A 468 -20.17 22.54 22.18
N PRO A 469 -19.17 22.81 21.32
CA PRO A 469 -19.40 23.10 19.91
C PRO A 469 -20.09 21.96 19.15
N ALA A 470 -20.76 22.31 18.05
CA ALA A 470 -21.23 21.35 17.06
C ALA A 470 -20.08 20.44 16.60
N GLY A 471 -20.41 19.19 16.31
CA GLY A 471 -19.46 18.15 15.91
C GLY A 471 -18.78 17.44 17.07
N GLN A 472 -19.03 17.80 18.33
CA GLN A 472 -18.38 17.14 19.47
C GLN A 472 -19.31 16.19 20.23
N ILE A 473 -18.78 15.02 20.60
CA ILE A 473 -19.40 14.11 21.55
C ILE A 473 -19.41 14.76 22.93
N VAL A 474 -20.57 14.83 23.56
CA VAL A 474 -20.75 15.43 24.89
C VAL A 474 -20.10 14.54 25.97
N GLN A 475 -19.02 15.01 26.58
CA GLN A 475 -18.26 14.27 27.60
C GLN A 475 -18.57 14.67 29.05
N GLN A 476 -19.30 15.76 29.26
CA GLN A 476 -19.57 16.31 30.58
C GLN A 476 -21.00 16.83 30.69
N ARG A 477 -21.49 16.94 31.94
CA ARG A 477 -22.75 17.64 32.21
C ARG A 477 -22.64 19.09 31.79
N ASN A 478 -23.76 19.60 31.29
CA ASN A 478 -23.90 20.96 30.80
C ASN A 478 -25.34 21.42 31.04
N THR A 479 -25.55 22.72 30.92
CA THR A 479 -26.86 23.35 31.12
C THR A 479 -27.17 24.25 29.94
N LEU A 480 -28.40 24.18 29.42
CA LEU A 480 -28.88 25.08 28.37
C LEU A 480 -28.79 26.55 28.82
N SER A 481 -28.20 27.38 27.98
CA SER A 481 -27.96 28.80 28.30
C SER A 481 -29.25 29.62 28.29
N ALA A 482 -30.20 29.29 27.42
CA ALA A 482 -31.52 29.92 27.39
C ALA A 482 -32.47 29.25 28.39
N SER A 483 -33.35 30.04 29.01
CA SER A 483 -34.39 29.50 29.88
C SER A 483 -35.35 28.60 29.08
N MET A 484 -35.57 27.38 29.56
CA MET A 484 -36.51 26.43 28.97
C MET A 484 -37.64 26.17 29.95
N GLN A 485 -38.87 26.23 29.48
CA GLN A 485 -40.06 25.85 30.22
C GLN A 485 -40.86 24.86 29.38
N VAL A 486 -41.29 23.75 29.99
CA VAL A 486 -42.20 22.78 29.39
C VAL A 486 -43.53 22.87 30.12
N SER A 487 -44.64 22.84 29.39
CA SER A 487 -45.99 22.90 29.96
C SER A 487 -46.87 21.76 29.48
N PHE A 488 -47.69 21.23 30.39
CA PHE A 488 -48.72 20.22 30.16
C PHE A 488 -50.07 20.93 30.23
N GLY A 489 -50.68 21.20 29.08
CA GLY A 489 -51.73 22.20 28.95
C GLY A 489 -51.23 23.55 29.45
N ASP A 490 -51.95 24.14 30.39
CA ASP A 490 -51.59 25.43 31.00
C ASP A 490 -50.65 25.29 32.22
N THR A 491 -50.27 24.06 32.60
CA THR A 491 -49.48 23.81 33.81
C THR A 491 -47.99 23.64 33.49
N SER A 492 -47.16 24.53 34.03
CA SER A 492 -45.70 24.43 33.90
C SER A 492 -45.14 23.23 34.66
N ALA A 493 -44.20 22.52 34.04
CA ALA A 493 -43.45 21.42 34.62
C ALA A 493 -42.10 21.89 35.19
N GLU A 494 -41.58 21.16 36.18
CA GLU A 494 -40.22 21.33 36.68
C GLU A 494 -39.23 20.59 35.77
N LEU A 495 -38.09 21.22 35.45
CA LEU A 495 -36.98 20.58 34.74
C LEU A 495 -35.85 20.23 35.71
N ARG A 496 -35.59 18.92 35.88
CA ARG A 496 -34.45 18.39 36.66
C ARG A 496 -33.14 18.42 35.89
N TYR A 497 -33.21 18.47 34.56
CA TYR A 497 -32.08 18.63 33.67
C TYR A 497 -32.54 19.28 32.38
N SER A 498 -31.69 20.14 31.82
CA SER A 498 -31.89 20.81 30.53
C SER A 498 -30.52 21.09 29.94
N GLY A 499 -30.13 20.35 28.90
CA GLY A 499 -28.81 20.49 28.27
C GLY A 499 -28.60 19.45 27.17
N LEU A 500 -27.42 19.46 26.55
CA LEU A 500 -27.00 18.40 25.64
C LEU A 500 -26.85 17.07 26.39
N ALA A 501 -27.32 16.01 25.75
CA ALA A 501 -27.32 14.65 26.27
C ALA A 501 -25.88 14.07 26.24
N PRO A 502 -25.38 13.51 27.36
CA PRO A 502 -24.07 12.86 27.39
C PRO A 502 -23.93 11.74 26.35
N GLN A 503 -22.74 11.60 25.76
CA GLN A 503 -22.40 10.61 24.72
C GLN A 503 -23.06 10.81 23.35
N TYR A 504 -23.84 11.88 23.18
CA TYR A 504 -24.43 12.24 21.88
C TYR A 504 -23.82 13.52 21.32
N ILE A 505 -24.11 13.79 20.05
CA ILE A 505 -23.72 15.02 19.35
C ILE A 505 -24.99 15.78 19.01
N GLY A 506 -25.10 17.03 19.48
CA GLY A 506 -26.23 17.92 19.13
C GLY A 506 -27.62 17.52 19.64
N LEU A 507 -27.74 16.41 20.38
CA LEU A 507 -28.99 15.95 20.98
C LEU A 507 -29.15 16.58 22.36
N TYR A 508 -30.29 17.20 22.62
CA TYR A 508 -30.67 17.74 23.93
C TYR A 508 -31.51 16.73 24.68
N GLN A 509 -31.38 16.73 26.01
CA GLN A 509 -32.20 15.97 26.93
C GLN A 509 -32.81 16.92 27.97
N PHE A 510 -34.10 16.74 28.21
CA PHE A 510 -34.86 17.39 29.26
C PHE A 510 -35.43 16.34 30.20
N ASN A 511 -35.09 16.41 31.49
CA ASN A 511 -35.72 15.56 32.50
C ASN A 511 -36.87 16.33 33.13
N VAL A 512 -38.08 16.00 32.74
CA VAL A 512 -39.30 16.73 33.08
C VAL A 512 -40.01 16.00 34.21
N VAL A 513 -40.33 16.71 35.29
CA VAL A 513 -41.23 16.21 36.34
C VAL A 513 -42.65 16.44 35.86
N VAL A 514 -43.43 15.38 35.71
CA VAL A 514 -44.81 15.46 35.24
C VAL A 514 -45.64 16.22 36.29
N PRO A 515 -46.25 17.36 35.94
CA PRO A 515 -47.01 18.16 36.88
C PRO A 515 -48.39 17.56 37.12
N HIS A 516 -49.08 18.05 38.15
CA HIS A 516 -50.46 17.64 38.42
C HIS A 516 -51.42 18.28 37.41
N VAL A 517 -51.96 17.47 36.49
CA VAL A 517 -52.93 17.87 35.45
C VAL A 517 -54.11 16.90 35.39
N ALA A 518 -55.17 17.23 34.67
CA ALA A 518 -56.27 16.29 34.46
C ALA A 518 -55.80 15.08 33.63
N ALA A 519 -56.19 13.88 34.06
CA ALA A 519 -55.92 12.65 33.32
C ALA A 519 -56.48 12.73 31.90
N SER A 520 -55.63 12.46 30.91
CA SER A 520 -55.98 12.51 29.50
C SER A 520 -54.93 11.77 28.68
N ASP A 521 -55.40 11.04 27.68
CA ASP A 521 -54.55 10.39 26.69
C ASP A 521 -53.77 11.39 25.85
N ALA A 522 -54.17 12.66 25.82
CA ALA A 522 -53.66 13.67 24.92
C ALA A 522 -53.65 15.05 25.56
N VAL A 523 -52.86 15.20 26.62
CA VAL A 523 -52.53 16.51 27.20
C VAL A 523 -51.64 17.26 26.19
N PRO A 524 -51.97 18.51 25.80
CA PRO A 524 -51.08 19.32 24.99
C PRO A 524 -49.73 19.50 25.68
N LEU A 525 -48.63 19.26 24.97
CA LEU A 525 -47.28 19.51 25.47
C LEU A 525 -46.67 20.66 24.68
N THR A 526 -46.39 21.76 25.36
CA THR A 526 -45.79 22.96 24.77
C THR A 526 -44.49 23.30 25.48
N PHE A 527 -43.70 24.18 24.87
CA PHE A 527 -42.52 24.73 25.52
C PHE A 527 -42.27 26.18 25.13
N THR A 528 -41.55 26.90 25.99
CA THR A 528 -40.96 28.21 25.67
C THR A 528 -39.45 28.16 25.88
N LEU A 529 -38.71 28.86 25.00
CA LEU A 529 -37.26 28.93 25.01
C LEU A 529 -36.80 30.39 24.94
N GLY A 530 -36.22 30.89 26.02
CA GLY A 530 -35.88 32.33 26.15
C GLY A 530 -37.11 33.23 25.97
N GLY A 531 -38.29 32.77 26.41
CA GLY A 531 -39.56 33.46 26.26
C GLY A 531 -40.25 33.30 24.89
N VAL A 532 -39.65 32.57 23.94
CA VAL A 532 -40.25 32.31 22.61
C VAL A 532 -40.93 30.94 22.60
N SER A 533 -42.20 30.89 22.20
CA SER A 533 -42.97 29.64 22.11
C SER A 533 -42.43 28.70 21.03
N GLY A 534 -42.36 27.41 21.34
CA GLY A 534 -42.16 26.36 20.35
C GLY A 534 -43.31 26.27 19.35
N THR A 535 -43.03 25.78 18.14
CA THR A 535 -44.00 25.78 17.03
C THR A 535 -44.61 24.40 16.76
N GLN A 536 -44.09 23.33 17.35
CA GLN A 536 -44.70 22.00 17.23
C GLN A 536 -45.98 21.88 18.04
N THR A 537 -47.00 21.26 17.47
CA THR A 537 -48.20 20.83 18.19
C THR A 537 -48.00 19.39 18.66
N LEU A 538 -47.71 19.22 19.94
CA LEU A 538 -47.38 17.92 20.54
C LEU A 538 -48.37 17.54 21.63
N TYR A 539 -48.51 16.25 21.86
CA TYR A 539 -49.32 15.67 22.92
C TYR A 539 -48.54 14.65 23.75
N ILE A 540 -48.99 14.43 24.97
CA ILE A 540 -48.47 13.43 25.90
C ILE A 540 -49.61 12.83 26.72
N ALA A 541 -49.45 11.57 27.13
CA ALA A 541 -50.47 10.83 27.88
C ALA A 541 -50.21 10.87 29.39
N VAL A 542 -51.20 11.32 30.17
CA VAL A 542 -51.12 11.46 31.63
C VAL A 542 -52.31 10.76 32.29
N GLU A 543 -52.07 10.10 33.42
CA GLU A 543 -53.08 9.55 34.31
C GLU A 543 -52.87 10.05 35.74
N ASN A 544 -53.92 9.96 36.58
CA ASN A 544 -53.87 10.37 37.98
C ASN A 544 -53.77 9.17 38.92
#